data_AF-A0A0C9VBU6-F1
#
_entry.id   AF-A0A0C9VBU6-F1
#
_cell.length_a   1.000
_cell.length_b   1.000
_cell.length_c   1.000
_cell.angle_alpha   90.00
_cell.angle_beta   90.00
_cell.angle_gamma   90.00
#
_symmetry.space_group_name_H-M   'P 1'
#
loop_
_entity.id
_entity.type
_entity.pdbx_description
1 polymer ?
#
loop_
_entity_poly.entity_id
_entity_poly.type
_entity_poly.pdbx_seq_one_letter_code
_entity_poly.pdbx_strand_id
1 'polypeptide(L)'
;MFQPGHGALFHNKENRLFACRTAPAAWLSKVQTELWDAINALLNKNLKNVSVQKKNKNHVHGIHLPCIMGYYQQYQEHLMITAWHSQHVNLVEVFNKTKVIQHINIKLDSSLFWNLCITAWFLVEKLPKQIHCKPHVDWKNIVSVCVLIVYTIPSFNFDHKQPSWIVLWEIGLVIQLPS
;
A
#
# COMPACT_ATOMS: atom_id res chain seq x y z
N MET A 1 4.94 11.46 -25.22
CA MET A 1 4.66 12.70 -24.46
C MET A 1 3.47 12.40 -23.56
N PHE A 2 3.62 12.44 -22.23
CA PHE A 2 2.51 12.19 -21.31
C PHE A 2 1.53 13.37 -21.38
N GLN A 3 0.25 13.12 -21.69
CA GLN A 3 -0.78 14.14 -21.58
C GLN A 3 -1.29 14.20 -20.13
N PRO A 4 -1.30 15.38 -19.48
CA PRO A 4 -1.88 15.54 -18.15
C PRO A 4 -3.35 15.09 -18.14
N GLY A 5 -3.73 14.24 -17.19
CA GLY A 5 -5.11 13.75 -17.04
C GLY A 5 -5.42 12.41 -17.72
N HIS A 6 -4.52 11.89 -18.56
CA HIS A 6 -4.66 10.57 -19.14
C HIS A 6 -3.80 9.55 -18.40
N GLY A 7 -4.40 8.40 -18.08
CA GLY A 7 -3.64 7.25 -17.59
C GLY A 7 -2.65 6.74 -18.65
N ALA A 8 -1.69 5.94 -18.22
CA ALA A 8 -0.73 5.25 -19.08
C ALA A 8 -0.88 3.73 -18.93
N LEU A 9 -0.92 3.04 -20.07
CA LEU A 9 -0.92 1.58 -20.15
C LEU A 9 0.46 1.12 -20.61
N PHE A 10 1.02 0.12 -19.93
CA PHE A 10 2.33 -0.43 -20.24
C PHE A 10 2.17 -1.88 -20.73
N HIS A 11 2.59 -2.11 -21.97
CA HIS A 11 2.50 -3.41 -22.64
C HIS A 11 3.90 -3.99 -22.88
N ASN A 12 4.02 -5.31 -22.78
CA ASN A 12 5.26 -6.02 -23.10
C ASN A 12 5.42 -6.21 -24.62
N LYS A 13 6.49 -6.89 -25.06
CA LYS A 13 6.76 -7.14 -26.48
C LYS A 13 5.67 -7.94 -27.19
N GLU A 14 4.92 -8.77 -26.44
CA GLU A 14 3.79 -9.56 -26.93
C GLU A 14 2.45 -8.81 -26.81
N ASN A 15 2.47 -7.48 -26.60
CA ASN A 15 1.29 -6.63 -26.45
C ASN A 15 0.38 -7.02 -25.26
N ARG A 16 0.94 -7.64 -24.21
CA ARG A 16 0.22 -7.95 -22.97
C ARG A 16 0.37 -6.80 -21.99
N LEU A 17 -0.74 -6.32 -21.44
CA LEU A 17 -0.75 -5.30 -20.39
C LEU A 17 -0.10 -5.86 -19.12
N PHE A 18 0.93 -5.18 -18.60
CA PHE A 18 1.59 -5.57 -17.36
C PHE A 18 1.56 -4.48 -16.28
N ALA A 19 1.30 -3.22 -16.64
CA ALA A 19 1.07 -2.15 -15.69
C ALA A 19 0.11 -1.10 -16.24
N CYS A 20 -0.59 -0.43 -15.34
CA CYS A 20 -1.43 0.72 -15.64
C CYS A 20 -1.18 1.80 -14.58
N ARG A 21 -1.03 3.04 -15.01
CA ARG A 21 -1.06 4.23 -14.15
C ARG A 21 -2.31 5.01 -14.50
N THR A 22 -3.18 5.27 -13.52
CA THR A 22 -4.36 6.11 -13.73
C THR A 22 -4.09 7.56 -13.29
N ALA A 23 -4.99 8.47 -13.66
CA ALA A 23 -5.07 9.76 -12.99
C ALA A 23 -5.44 9.56 -11.51
N PRO A 24 -5.09 10.50 -10.61
CA PRO A 24 -5.53 10.45 -9.23
C PRO A 24 -7.05 10.25 -9.13
N ALA A 25 -7.47 9.29 -8.31
CA ALA A 25 -8.89 9.04 -8.09
C ALA A 25 -9.51 10.23 -7.34
N ALA A 26 -10.28 11.08 -8.03
CA ALA A 26 -10.85 12.30 -7.46
C ALA A 26 -11.79 12.06 -6.27
N TRP A 27 -12.33 10.85 -6.11
CA TRP A 27 -13.11 10.48 -4.94
C TRP A 27 -12.22 10.16 -3.73
N LEU A 28 -11.00 9.66 -3.96
CA LEU A 28 -10.09 9.26 -2.90
C LEU A 28 -9.56 10.47 -2.11
N SER A 29 -9.33 11.60 -2.80
CA SER A 29 -8.95 12.86 -2.14
C SER A 29 -10.02 13.38 -1.18
N LYS A 30 -11.31 13.08 -1.45
CA LYS A 30 -12.43 13.48 -0.59
C LYS A 30 -12.53 12.66 0.69
N VAL A 31 -11.94 11.46 0.71
CA VAL A 31 -11.99 10.52 1.84
C VAL A 31 -10.62 10.27 2.46
N GLN A 32 -9.62 11.09 2.11
CA GLN A 32 -8.23 10.87 2.55
C GLN A 32 -8.10 10.88 4.08
N THR A 33 -8.76 11.81 4.77
CA THR A 33 -8.75 11.88 6.22
C THR A 33 -9.38 10.63 6.85
N GLU A 34 -10.54 10.20 6.33
CA GLU A 34 -11.21 8.98 6.81
C GLU A 34 -10.33 7.73 6.59
N LEU A 35 -9.68 7.64 5.44
CA LEU A 35 -8.75 6.56 5.13
C LEU A 35 -7.56 6.56 6.09
N TRP A 36 -6.95 7.73 6.33
CA TRP A 36 -5.88 7.88 7.31
C TRP A 36 -6.35 7.46 8.71
N ASP A 37 -7.51 7.92 9.16
CA ASP A 37 -8.02 7.61 10.50
C ASP A 37 -8.27 6.10 10.66
N ALA A 38 -8.80 5.43 9.64
CA ALA A 38 -8.97 3.98 9.64
C ALA A 38 -7.62 3.25 9.73
N ILE A 39 -6.63 3.64 8.92
CA ILE A 39 -5.28 3.05 8.94
C ILE A 39 -4.58 3.32 10.28
N ASN A 40 -4.69 4.54 10.80
CA ASN A 40 -4.11 4.92 12.07
C ASN A 40 -4.76 4.15 13.22
N ALA A 41 -6.09 4.02 13.25
CA ALA A 41 -6.78 3.19 14.25
C ALA A 41 -6.31 1.73 14.21
N LEU A 42 -6.06 1.19 13.03
CA LEU A 42 -5.56 -0.18 12.85
C LEU A 42 -4.11 -0.35 13.33
N LEU A 43 -3.21 0.60 13.03
CA LEU A 43 -1.76 0.38 13.12
C LEU A 43 -1.06 1.17 14.24
N ASN A 44 -1.62 2.27 14.74
CA ASN A 44 -0.94 3.23 15.62
C ASN A 44 -0.30 2.58 16.86
N LYS A 45 -0.98 1.59 17.46
CA LYS A 45 -0.43 0.85 18.61
C LYS A 45 0.87 0.12 18.26
N ASN A 46 0.90 -0.56 17.11
CA ASN A 46 2.09 -1.27 16.63
C ASN A 46 3.16 -0.28 16.16
N LEU A 47 2.77 0.83 15.52
CA LEU A 47 3.70 1.87 15.07
C LEU A 47 4.44 2.56 16.22
N LYS A 48 3.81 2.65 17.40
CA LYS A 48 4.44 3.22 18.62
C LYS A 48 5.15 2.18 19.48
N ASN A 49 5.04 0.89 19.16
CA ASN A 49 5.64 -0.16 19.97
C ASN A 49 7.13 -0.31 19.68
N VAL A 50 7.98 -0.04 20.69
CA VAL A 50 9.45 -0.09 20.57
C VAL A 50 9.98 -1.48 20.16
N SER A 51 9.36 -2.55 20.62
CA SER A 51 9.75 -3.92 20.26
C SER A 51 9.46 -4.19 18.78
N VAL A 52 8.29 -3.77 18.29
CA VAL A 52 7.91 -3.87 16.88
C VAL A 52 8.84 -3.04 16.00
N GLN A 53 9.15 -1.80 16.40
CA GLN A 53 10.12 -0.94 15.71
C GLN A 53 11.50 -1.61 15.63
N LYS A 54 12.01 -2.14 16.74
CA LYS A 54 13.31 -2.81 16.80
C LYS A 54 13.37 -4.03 15.89
N LYS A 55 12.30 -4.84 15.84
CA LYS A 55 12.20 -6.02 14.97
C LYS A 55 12.25 -5.65 13.48
N ASN A 56 11.70 -4.49 13.10
CA ASN A 56 11.60 -4.08 11.70
C ASN A 56 12.69 -3.11 11.24
N LYS A 57 13.62 -2.70 12.12
CA LYS A 57 14.67 -1.72 11.79
C LYS A 57 15.52 -2.09 10.58
N ASN A 58 15.78 -3.39 10.38
CA ASN A 58 16.61 -3.92 9.30
C ASN A 58 15.81 -4.70 8.25
N HIS A 59 14.49 -4.50 8.18
CA HIS A 59 13.65 -5.24 7.23
C HIS A 59 14.02 -4.89 5.79
N VAL A 60 13.93 -5.86 4.87
CA VAL A 60 14.26 -5.67 3.44
C VAL A 60 13.39 -4.61 2.76
N HIS A 61 12.18 -4.41 3.27
CA HIS A 61 11.24 -3.40 2.80
C HIS A 61 11.52 -2.01 3.41
N GLY A 62 12.49 -1.86 4.33
CA GLY A 62 12.81 -0.58 5.01
C GLY A 62 12.16 -0.42 6.39
N ILE A 63 12.22 0.81 6.94
CA ILE A 63 11.78 1.15 8.31
C ILE A 63 10.27 1.46 8.35
N HIS A 64 9.45 0.46 8.07
CA HIS A 64 7.99 0.53 8.15
C HIS A 64 7.45 -0.77 8.72
N LEU A 65 6.17 -0.75 9.11
CA LEU A 65 5.43 -1.94 9.50
C LEU A 65 4.74 -2.52 8.25
N PRO A 66 5.16 -3.69 7.74
CA PRO A 66 4.37 -4.40 6.75
C PRO A 66 3.16 -5.02 7.45
N CYS A 67 1.98 -4.43 7.24
CA CYS A 67 0.72 -5.01 7.69
C CYS A 67 0.08 -5.76 6.54
N ILE A 68 0.20 -7.09 6.55
CA ILE A 68 -0.44 -7.99 5.59
C ILE A 68 -1.57 -8.70 6.33
N MET A 69 -2.82 -8.49 5.93
CA MET A 69 -3.97 -9.08 6.61
C MET A 69 -4.25 -10.52 6.19
N GLY A 70 -3.90 -10.88 4.96
CA GLY A 70 -4.05 -12.23 4.45
C GLY A 70 -3.34 -12.39 3.12
N TYR A 71 -3.43 -13.59 2.56
CA TYR A 71 -2.98 -13.87 1.21
C TYR A 71 -3.78 -15.03 0.61
N TYR A 72 -4.03 -14.97 -0.69
CA TYR A 72 -4.45 -16.14 -1.47
C TYR A 72 -3.22 -16.90 -1.96
N GLN A 73 -3.30 -18.23 -1.92
CA GLN A 73 -2.35 -19.08 -2.64
C GLN A 73 -3.05 -19.69 -3.84
N GLN A 74 -2.30 -19.90 -4.93
CA GLN A 74 -2.81 -20.37 -6.22
C GLN A 74 -3.62 -21.68 -6.16
N TYR A 75 -3.44 -22.48 -5.10
CA TYR A 75 -4.08 -23.79 -4.93
C TYR A 75 -5.02 -23.85 -3.72
N GLN A 76 -5.33 -22.71 -3.11
CA GLN A 76 -6.20 -22.66 -1.94
C GLN A 76 -7.50 -21.94 -2.30
N GLU A 77 -8.62 -22.63 -2.08
CA GLU A 77 -9.97 -22.09 -2.29
C GLU A 77 -10.36 -21.06 -1.23
N HIS A 78 -9.64 -21.03 -0.10
CA HIS A 78 -9.91 -20.13 1.01
C HIS A 78 -8.73 -19.21 1.29
N LEU A 79 -9.06 -18.09 1.90
CA LEU A 79 -8.09 -17.10 2.33
C LEU A 79 -7.25 -17.60 3.50
N MET A 80 -5.93 -17.41 3.40
CA MET A 80 -5.02 -17.59 4.53
C MET A 80 -4.83 -16.26 5.27
N ILE A 81 -5.15 -16.22 6.56
CA ILE A 81 -4.85 -15.06 7.41
C ILE A 81 -3.41 -15.13 7.92
N THR A 82 -2.76 -13.97 8.08
CA THR A 82 -1.41 -13.92 8.64
C THR A 82 -1.43 -14.05 10.17
N ALA A 83 -0.29 -14.40 10.76
CA ALA A 83 -0.14 -14.39 12.22
C ALA A 83 -0.43 -13.00 12.83
N TRP A 84 -0.11 -11.92 12.11
CA TRP A 84 -0.45 -10.57 12.55
C TRP A 84 -1.96 -10.38 12.60
N HIS A 85 -2.70 -10.75 11.54
CA HIS A 85 -4.16 -10.66 11.55
C HIS A 85 -4.77 -11.51 12.66
N SER A 86 -4.35 -12.76 12.83
CA SER A 86 -4.86 -13.62 13.92
C SER A 86 -4.70 -12.99 15.31
N GLN A 87 -3.63 -12.22 15.54
CA GLN A 87 -3.40 -11.50 16.79
C GLN A 87 -4.20 -10.19 16.93
N HIS A 88 -4.76 -9.67 15.83
CA HIS A 88 -5.43 -8.36 15.77
C HIS A 88 -6.82 -8.44 15.12
N VAL A 89 -7.49 -9.61 15.18
CA VAL A 89 -8.77 -9.88 14.49
C VAL A 89 -9.83 -8.80 14.73
N ASN A 90 -10.01 -8.37 15.99
CA ASN A 90 -10.98 -7.33 16.33
C ASN A 90 -10.67 -5.98 15.66
N LEU A 91 -9.39 -5.61 15.55
CA LEU A 91 -9.00 -4.36 14.88
C LEU A 91 -9.22 -4.45 13.37
N VAL A 92 -8.91 -5.60 12.77
CA VAL A 92 -9.15 -5.86 11.35
C VAL A 92 -10.64 -5.84 11.03
N GLU A 93 -11.49 -6.43 11.88
CA GLU A 93 -12.95 -6.36 11.72
C GLU A 93 -13.49 -4.93 11.79
N VAL A 94 -13.01 -4.14 12.75
CA VAL A 94 -13.40 -2.72 12.86
C VAL A 94 -12.95 -1.95 11.62
N PHE A 95 -11.70 -2.15 11.18
CA PHE A 95 -11.15 -1.53 9.98
C PHE A 95 -11.97 -1.85 8.73
N ASN A 96 -12.31 -3.13 8.52
CA ASN A 96 -13.13 -3.61 7.40
C ASN A 96 -14.57 -3.07 7.42
N LYS A 97 -15.08 -2.67 8.60
CA LYS A 97 -16.42 -2.08 8.77
C LYS A 97 -16.43 -0.56 8.56
N THR A 98 -15.28 0.09 8.41
CA THR A 98 -15.26 1.54 8.15
C THR A 98 -15.82 1.84 6.75
N LYS A 99 -16.59 2.93 6.63
CA LYS A 99 -17.27 3.31 5.37
C LYS A 99 -16.28 3.50 4.23
N VAL A 100 -15.14 4.14 4.49
CA VAL A 100 -14.10 4.39 3.48
C VAL A 100 -13.50 3.09 2.94
N ILE A 101 -13.25 2.10 3.80
CA ILE A 101 -12.71 0.80 3.38
C ILE A 101 -13.75 0.01 2.59
N GLN A 102 -15.01 -0.01 3.05
CA GLN A 102 -16.10 -0.61 2.27
C GLN A 102 -16.27 0.06 0.91
N HIS A 103 -16.16 1.39 0.85
CA HIS A 103 -16.22 2.13 -0.40
C HIS A 103 -15.07 1.79 -1.35
N ILE A 104 -13.83 1.71 -0.84
CA ILE A 104 -12.67 1.25 -1.61
C ILE A 104 -12.93 -0.15 -2.16
N ASN A 105 -13.43 -1.09 -1.35
CA ASN A 105 -13.71 -2.46 -1.78
C ASN A 105 -14.73 -2.54 -2.90
N ILE A 106 -15.81 -1.76 -2.80
CA ILE A 106 -16.84 -1.66 -3.83
C ILE A 106 -16.27 -1.04 -5.11
N LYS A 107 -15.48 0.03 -4.99
CA LYS A 107 -14.91 0.75 -6.14
C LYS A 107 -13.84 -0.05 -6.88
N LEU A 108 -13.12 -0.91 -6.17
CA LEU A 108 -12.11 -1.79 -6.76
C LEU A 108 -12.70 -3.13 -7.24
N ASP A 109 -14.01 -3.33 -7.12
CA ASP A 109 -14.71 -4.59 -7.45
C ASP A 109 -13.97 -5.82 -6.92
N SER A 110 -13.51 -5.70 -5.67
CA SER A 110 -12.57 -6.64 -5.11
C SER A 110 -13.08 -7.16 -3.77
N SER A 111 -13.45 -8.43 -3.76
CA SER A 111 -13.44 -9.26 -2.55
C SER A 111 -11.99 -9.53 -2.07
N LEU A 112 -10.98 -8.95 -2.73
CA LEU A 112 -9.53 -9.18 -2.57
C LEU A 112 -8.86 -8.33 -1.49
N PHE A 113 -9.61 -7.56 -0.69
CA PHE A 113 -9.02 -6.73 0.38
C PHE A 113 -8.17 -7.52 1.38
N TRP A 114 -8.33 -8.84 1.37
CA TRP A 114 -7.53 -9.74 2.14
C TRP A 114 -6.05 -9.84 1.72
N ASN A 115 -5.67 -9.35 0.54
CA ASN A 115 -4.27 -9.15 0.14
C ASN A 115 -3.81 -7.68 0.35
N LEU A 116 -4.49 -6.90 1.21
CA LEU A 116 -4.04 -5.54 1.50
C LEU A 116 -2.73 -5.57 2.31
N CYS A 117 -1.69 -5.01 1.71
CA CYS A 117 -0.45 -4.67 2.39
C CYS A 117 -0.47 -3.17 2.70
N ILE A 118 -0.58 -2.81 3.97
CA ILE A 118 -0.37 -1.43 4.41
C ILE A 118 1.07 -1.28 4.88
N THR A 119 1.82 -0.47 4.16
CA THR A 119 3.16 -0.03 4.54
C THR A 119 3.01 1.28 5.30
N ALA A 120 2.96 1.20 6.64
CA ALA A 120 2.85 2.38 7.49
C ALA A 120 4.16 2.65 8.24
N TRP A 121 4.51 3.92 8.36
CA TRP A 121 5.78 4.36 8.88
C TRP A 121 5.77 4.38 10.40
N PHE A 122 6.89 3.98 11.00
CA PHE A 122 7.07 4.16 12.43
C PHE A 122 7.17 5.65 12.76
N LEU A 123 6.33 6.10 13.70
CA LEU A 123 6.34 7.46 14.22
C LEU A 123 7.51 7.59 15.21
N VAL A 124 8.71 7.71 14.67
CA VAL A 124 9.95 7.96 15.44
C VAL A 124 10.24 9.47 15.52
N GLU A 125 11.05 9.90 16.49
CA GLU A 125 11.38 11.32 16.73
C GLU A 125 11.94 12.05 15.50
N LYS A 126 12.53 11.31 14.55
CA LYS A 126 12.98 11.84 13.26
C LYS A 126 12.43 10.99 12.13
N LEU A 127 11.43 11.52 11.41
CA LEU A 127 10.92 10.88 10.20
C LEU A 127 12.07 10.65 9.19
N PRO A 128 12.15 9.49 8.53
CA PRO A 128 13.22 9.23 7.58
C PRO A 128 13.12 10.20 6.40
N LYS A 129 14.27 10.73 5.96
CA LYS A 129 14.35 11.65 4.82
C LYS A 129 14.04 10.97 3.48
N GLN A 130 14.20 9.65 3.38
CA GLN A 130 13.96 8.84 2.18
C GLN A 130 13.52 7.43 2.59
N ILE A 131 12.66 6.79 1.78
CA ILE A 131 12.41 5.35 1.85
C ILE A 131 13.24 4.68 0.78
N HIS A 132 14.07 3.73 1.19
CA HIS A 132 14.66 2.76 0.26
C HIS A 132 14.20 1.37 0.67
N CYS A 133 13.34 0.78 -0.15
CA CYS A 133 13.16 -0.67 -0.13
C CYS A 133 14.34 -1.29 -0.89
N LYS A 134 14.91 -2.38 -0.40
CA LYS A 134 15.77 -3.20 -1.26
C LYS A 134 14.91 -3.75 -2.42
N PRO A 135 15.49 -3.96 -3.61
CA PRO A 135 14.79 -4.68 -4.67
C PRO A 135 14.23 -6.01 -4.13
N HIS A 136 12.94 -6.25 -4.34
CA HIS A 136 12.25 -7.45 -3.88
C HIS A 136 11.05 -7.74 -4.76
N VAL A 137 10.57 -8.98 -4.70
CA VAL A 137 9.31 -9.42 -5.30
C VAL A 137 8.34 -9.74 -4.17
N ASP A 138 7.11 -9.26 -4.28
CA ASP A 138 6.03 -9.73 -3.42
C ASP A 138 5.55 -11.10 -3.91
N TRP A 139 6.30 -12.14 -3.57
CA TRP A 139 6.07 -13.51 -4.02
C TRP A 139 4.73 -14.08 -3.58
N LYS A 140 4.04 -13.43 -2.63
CA LYS A 140 2.69 -13.81 -2.18
C LYS A 140 1.58 -13.21 -3.05
N ASN A 141 1.91 -12.26 -3.91
CA ASN A 141 0.98 -11.70 -4.89
C ASN A 141 1.05 -12.52 -6.20
N ILE A 142 0.49 -13.73 -6.16
CA ILE A 142 0.64 -14.73 -7.25
C ILE A 142 -0.32 -14.43 -8.42
N VAL A 143 -1.39 -13.67 -8.19
CA VAL A 143 -2.45 -13.48 -9.19
C VAL A 143 -3.02 -12.06 -9.12
N SER A 144 -2.90 -11.35 -10.25
CA SER A 144 -3.64 -10.14 -10.62
C SER A 144 -3.43 -8.88 -9.77
N VAL A 145 -2.68 -7.93 -10.35
CA VAL A 145 -2.82 -6.48 -10.14
C VAL A 145 -2.70 -6.00 -8.68
N CYS A 146 -1.53 -5.45 -8.32
CA CYS A 146 -1.39 -4.66 -7.11
C CYS A 146 -1.89 -3.22 -7.35
N VAL A 147 -2.83 -2.76 -6.53
CA VAL A 147 -3.21 -1.34 -6.48
C VAL A 147 -2.39 -0.65 -5.40
N LEU A 148 -1.55 0.29 -5.81
CA LEU A 148 -0.76 1.10 -4.88
C LEU A 148 -1.49 2.42 -4.63
N ILE A 149 -1.91 2.62 -3.38
CA ILE A 149 -2.50 3.87 -2.91
C ILE A 149 -1.46 4.62 -2.08
N VAL A 150 -1.14 5.84 -2.50
CA VAL A 150 -0.26 6.74 -1.76
C VAL A 150 -1.13 7.78 -1.06
N TYR A 151 -0.88 8.00 0.24
CA TYR A 151 -1.59 8.97 1.06
C TYR A 151 -0.59 9.77 1.90
N THR A 152 -0.94 11.01 2.22
CA THR A 152 -0.19 11.82 3.17
C THR A 152 -0.86 11.79 4.55
N ILE A 153 -0.03 11.91 5.59
CA ILE A 153 -0.48 12.11 6.97
C ILE A 153 -1.17 13.48 7.05
N PRO A 154 -2.32 13.63 7.73
CA PRO A 154 -2.93 14.94 7.95
C PRO A 154 -1.92 15.92 8.54
N SER A 155 -1.98 17.16 8.07
CA SER A 155 -1.05 18.25 8.43
C SER A 155 0.39 18.10 7.93
N PHE A 156 0.72 17.04 7.19
CA PHE A 156 1.97 16.94 6.44
C PHE A 156 1.75 17.35 4.99
N ASN A 157 2.56 18.29 4.53
CA ASN A 157 2.66 18.63 3.12
C ASN A 157 3.78 17.80 2.50
N PHE A 158 3.47 17.07 1.45
CA PHE A 158 4.49 16.40 0.66
C PHE A 158 5.31 17.47 -0.07
N ASP A 159 6.64 17.37 -0.05
CA ASP A 159 7.49 18.33 -0.78
C ASP A 159 7.45 18.01 -2.27
N HIS A 160 6.54 18.65 -2.99
CA HIS A 160 6.36 18.48 -4.43
C HIS A 160 7.60 18.90 -5.25
N LYS A 161 8.59 19.57 -4.65
CA LYS A 161 9.87 19.89 -5.32
C LYS A 161 10.81 18.70 -5.37
N GLN A 162 10.60 17.68 -4.54
CA GLN A 162 11.39 16.45 -4.55
C GLN A 162 10.60 15.30 -5.17
N PRO A 163 11.02 14.79 -6.34
CA PRO A 163 10.30 13.72 -7.00
C PRO A 163 10.47 12.40 -6.22
N SER A 164 9.37 11.69 -6.02
CA SER A 164 9.36 10.31 -5.51
C SER A 164 8.96 9.33 -6.60
N TRP A 165 9.50 8.12 -6.54
CA TRP A 165 9.46 7.17 -7.64
C TRP A 165 9.17 5.76 -7.15
N ILE A 166 8.36 5.03 -7.91
CA ILE A 166 8.26 3.56 -7.85
C ILE A 166 9.12 3.03 -8.99
N VAL A 167 10.05 2.14 -8.64
CA VAL A 167 10.97 1.51 -9.60
C VAL A 167 10.67 0.01 -9.64
N LEU A 168 10.26 -0.48 -10.81
CA LEU A 168 10.09 -1.89 -11.11
C LEU A 168 11.29 -2.33 -11.98
N TRP A 169 12.35 -2.77 -11.30
CA TRP A 169 13.68 -3.00 -11.85
C TRP A 169 13.69 -3.97 -13.05
N GLU A 170 13.14 -5.16 -12.87
CA GLU A 170 13.19 -6.25 -13.88
C GLU A 170 12.47 -5.90 -15.19
N ILE A 171 11.51 -4.98 -15.14
CA ILE A 171 10.73 -4.56 -16.31
C ILE A 171 11.16 -3.18 -16.84
N GLY A 172 12.19 -2.57 -16.23
CA GLY A 172 12.69 -1.25 -16.61
C GLY A 172 11.67 -0.13 -16.46
N LEU A 173 10.65 -0.30 -15.60
CA LEU A 173 9.59 0.69 -15.44
C LEU A 173 9.86 1.59 -14.23
N VAL A 174 9.83 2.90 -14.48
CA VAL A 174 10.07 3.92 -13.49
C VAL A 174 8.87 4.88 -13.50
N ILE A 175 8.07 4.86 -12.42
CA ILE A 175 6.87 5.68 -12.28
C ILE A 175 7.13 6.75 -11.23
N GLN A 176 7.16 8.02 -11.63
CA GLN A 176 7.10 9.11 -10.67
C GLN A 176 5.73 9.12 -10.00
N LEU A 177 5.71 8.99 -8.68
CA LEU A 177 4.48 9.07 -7.90
C LEU A 177 3.86 10.47 -8.05
N PRO A 178 2.53 10.56 -8.22
CA PRO A 178 1.87 11.85 -8.15
C PRO A 178 2.14 12.45 -6.77
N SER A 179 2.42 13.74 -6.77
CA SER A 179 2.58 14.53 -5.57
C SER A 179 1.25 15.15 -5.18
#